data_AF-A0A815X5T7-F1
#
_entry.id   AF-A0A815X5T7-F1
#
_cell.length_a   1.000
_cell.length_b   1.000
_cell.length_c   1.000
_cell.angle_alpha   90.00
_cell.angle_beta   90.00
_cell.angle_gamma   90.00
#
_symmetry.space_group_name_H-M   'P 1'
#
loop_
_entity.id
_entity.type
_entity.pdbx_description
1 polymer ?
#
loop_
_entity_poly.entity_id
_entity_poly.type
_entity_poly.pdbx_seq_one_letter_code
_entity_poly.pdbx_strand_id
1 'polypeptide(L)'
;GGHCQYEVDICANITCQNYGVCSSSYGNWSCECINPDFYSGTYCQIKSSSLHVKEIVSRSFACVAIGCISTVIGFIILMDVLKYGFHINPSEHDLESWKAKKNYHRRNEERRRADERQKKYNLSKQPILAIRFSYIDAPT
;
A
#
# COMPACT_ATOMS: atom_id res chain seq x y z
N GLY A 1 -21.53 -57.47 31.53
CA GLY A 1 -22.37 -58.66 31.83
C GLY A 1 -22.33 -59.63 30.67
N GLY A 2 -22.81 -60.87 30.86
CA GLY A 2 -22.70 -61.96 29.87
C GLY A 2 -23.40 -61.76 28.51
N HIS A 3 -24.18 -60.69 28.35
CA HIS A 3 -24.89 -60.34 27.10
C HIS A 3 -24.67 -58.87 26.68
N CYS A 4 -23.55 -58.24 27.04
CA CYS A 4 -23.24 -56.83 26.70
C CYS A 4 -24.30 -55.78 27.09
N GLN A 5 -25.23 -56.14 27.98
CA GLN A 5 -26.36 -55.32 28.43
C GLN A 5 -26.00 -54.23 29.46
N TYR A 6 -24.71 -54.09 29.79
CA TYR A 6 -24.21 -52.99 30.63
C TYR A 6 -23.19 -52.22 29.81
N GLU A 7 -23.49 -50.96 29.54
CA GLU A 7 -22.56 -50.04 28.92
C GLU A 7 -21.51 -49.65 29.97
N VAL A 8 -20.24 -49.91 29.66
CA VAL A 8 -19.13 -49.51 30.53
C VAL A 8 -18.74 -48.11 30.11
N ASP A 9 -18.94 -47.13 31.00
CA ASP A 9 -18.42 -45.79 30.80
C ASP A 9 -16.91 -45.80 31.02
N ILE A 10 -16.17 -45.92 29.92
CA ILE A 10 -14.70 -45.90 29.91
C ILE A 10 -14.20 -44.49 30.24
N CYS A 11 -14.98 -43.45 29.90
CA CYS A 11 -14.64 -42.06 30.14
C CYS A 11 -14.72 -41.65 31.61
N ALA A 12 -15.46 -42.39 32.45
CA ALA A 12 -15.56 -42.12 33.89
C ALA A 12 -14.21 -42.10 34.63
N ASN A 13 -13.20 -42.84 34.14
CA ASN A 13 -11.86 -42.88 34.72
C ASN A 13 -10.81 -42.11 33.89
N ILE A 14 -11.24 -41.38 32.86
CA ILE A 14 -10.36 -40.65 31.94
C ILE A 14 -10.58 -39.16 32.12
N THR A 15 -9.52 -38.43 32.38
CA THR A 15 -9.55 -36.97 32.46
C THR A 15 -8.76 -36.38 31.30
N CYS A 16 -9.47 -35.86 30.29
CA CYS A 16 -8.85 -35.09 29.22
C CYS A 16 -8.44 -33.71 29.76
N GLN A 17 -7.20 -33.27 29.46
CA GLN A 17 -6.68 -31.97 29.89
C GLN A 17 -7.08 -30.86 28.92
N ASN A 18 -6.86 -29.60 29.32
CA ASN A 18 -7.09 -28.40 28.50
C ASN A 18 -8.51 -28.36 27.88
N TYR A 19 -9.52 -28.70 28.70
CA TYR A 19 -10.94 -28.73 28.31
C TYR A 19 -11.29 -29.75 27.21
N GLY A 20 -10.45 -30.76 26.95
CA GLY A 20 -10.79 -31.84 26.03
C GLY A 20 -12.04 -32.62 26.47
N VAL A 21 -12.81 -33.11 25.50
CA VAL A 21 -14.04 -33.91 25.73
C VAL A 21 -13.70 -35.39 25.53
N CYS A 22 -14.04 -36.24 26.50
CA CYS A 22 -13.87 -37.69 26.34
C CYS A 22 -15.04 -38.28 25.56
N SER A 23 -14.73 -39.04 24.50
CA SER A 23 -15.69 -39.78 23.71
C SER A 23 -15.35 -41.27 23.76
N SER A 24 -16.34 -42.12 24.08
CA SER A 24 -16.19 -43.58 24.11
C SER A 24 -16.93 -44.22 22.93
N SER A 25 -16.28 -45.15 22.21
CA SER A 25 -16.84 -45.84 21.05
C SER A 25 -16.38 -47.29 20.99
N TYR A 26 -17.34 -48.24 20.95
CA TYR A 26 -17.10 -49.69 20.81
C TYR A 26 -15.98 -50.27 21.68
N GLY A 27 -15.93 -49.90 22.96
CA GLY A 27 -14.90 -50.39 23.89
C GLY A 27 -13.56 -49.64 23.83
N ASN A 28 -13.46 -48.61 22.99
CA ASN A 28 -12.32 -47.69 22.93
C ASN A 28 -12.73 -46.29 23.39
N TRP A 29 -11.73 -45.45 23.65
CA TRP A 29 -11.91 -44.06 24.05
C TRP A 29 -10.94 -43.15 23.31
N SER A 30 -11.34 -41.89 23.13
CA SER A 30 -10.48 -40.83 22.62
C SER A 30 -10.84 -39.49 23.24
N CYS A 31 -9.84 -38.68 23.55
CA CYS A 31 -10.04 -37.29 23.92
C CYS A 31 -10.11 -36.41 22.67
N GLU A 32 -11.23 -35.73 22.47
CA GLU A 32 -11.39 -34.68 21.47
C GLU A 32 -10.91 -33.35 22.06
N CYS A 33 -9.80 -32.83 21.56
CA CYS A 33 -9.26 -31.55 22.00
C CYS A 33 -10.05 -30.40 21.35
N ILE A 34 -10.56 -29.44 22.13
CA ILE A 34 -11.36 -28.29 21.62
C ILE A 34 -10.62 -27.53 20.51
N ASN A 35 -9.29 -27.45 20.62
CA ASN A 35 -8.44 -26.76 19.67
C ASN A 35 -7.33 -27.71 19.20
N PRO A 36 -7.57 -28.59 18.21
CA PRO A 36 -6.59 -29.59 17.78
C PRO A 36 -5.30 -28.96 17.19
N ASP A 37 -5.38 -27.73 16.70
CA ASP A 37 -4.21 -26.94 16.27
C ASP A 37 -3.33 -26.47 17.45
N PHE A 38 -3.92 -26.37 18.64
CA PHE A 38 -3.30 -25.78 19.83
C PHE A 38 -3.03 -26.80 20.94
N TYR A 39 -3.74 -27.93 20.96
CA TYR A 39 -3.57 -29.00 21.93
C TYR A 39 -3.49 -30.35 21.22
N SER A 40 -2.53 -31.18 21.63
CA SER A 40 -2.26 -32.49 21.05
C SER A 40 -1.90 -33.51 22.13
N GLY A 41 -1.73 -34.77 21.72
CA GLY A 41 -1.50 -35.91 22.61
C GLY A 41 -2.81 -36.60 23.05
N THR A 42 -2.67 -37.82 23.57
CA THR A 42 -3.81 -38.71 23.89
C THR A 42 -4.80 -38.13 24.90
N TYR A 43 -4.35 -37.24 25.78
CA TYR A 43 -5.18 -36.54 26.76
C TYR A 43 -5.21 -35.03 26.54
N CYS A 44 -4.87 -34.56 25.32
CA CYS A 44 -4.77 -33.14 24.99
C CYS A 44 -3.78 -32.35 25.88
N GLN A 45 -2.75 -33.03 26.41
CA GLN A 45 -1.81 -32.44 27.36
C GLN A 45 -0.72 -31.56 26.71
N ILE A 46 -0.43 -31.80 25.44
CA ILE A 46 0.65 -31.12 24.72
C ILE A 46 0.12 -29.80 24.18
N LYS A 47 0.67 -28.67 24.61
CA LYS A 47 0.32 -27.35 24.09
C LYS A 47 1.20 -27.03 22.88
N SER A 48 0.60 -26.74 21.74
CA SER A 48 1.30 -26.28 20.54
C SER A 48 1.73 -24.83 20.74
N SER A 49 3.05 -24.60 20.74
CA SER A 49 3.68 -23.28 20.87
C SER A 49 3.38 -22.34 19.70
N SER A 50 2.68 -22.83 18.66
CA SER A 50 2.32 -22.08 17.45
C SER A 50 1.48 -20.82 17.73
N LEU A 51 0.71 -20.78 18.84
CA LEU A 51 0.00 -19.55 19.28
C LEU A 51 0.98 -18.44 19.68
N HIS A 52 1.98 -18.79 20.48
CA HIS A 52 2.96 -17.84 20.98
C HIS A 52 3.91 -17.40 19.86
N VAL A 53 4.25 -18.31 18.94
CA VAL A 53 5.08 -17.99 17.77
C VAL A 53 4.37 -17.00 16.85
N LYS A 54 3.07 -17.18 16.54
CA LYS A 54 2.34 -16.23 15.69
C LYS A 54 2.20 -14.84 16.34
N GLU A 55 1.95 -14.78 17.64
CA GLU A 55 1.88 -13.50 18.36
C GLU A 55 3.26 -12.82 18.46
N ILE A 56 4.31 -13.56 18.78
CA ILE A 56 5.70 -13.06 18.82
C ILE A 56 6.15 -12.54 17.45
N VAL A 57 5.87 -13.29 16.39
CA VAL A 57 6.23 -12.92 15.02
C VAL A 57 5.46 -11.65 14.62
N SER A 58 4.17 -11.55 14.93
CA SER A 58 3.35 -10.36 14.64
C SER A 58 3.83 -9.10 15.38
N ARG A 59 4.19 -9.22 16.67
CA ARG A 59 4.71 -8.12 17.48
C ARG A 59 6.09 -7.67 17.00
N SER A 60 6.94 -8.61 16.60
CA SER A 60 8.27 -8.31 16.09
C SER A 60 8.21 -7.51 14.79
N PHE A 61 7.35 -7.89 13.83
CA PHE A 61 7.18 -7.13 12.59
C PHE A 61 6.66 -5.70 12.83
N ALA A 62 5.70 -5.54 13.75
CA ALA A 62 5.21 -4.22 14.11
C ALA A 62 6.32 -3.34 14.73
N CYS A 63 7.11 -3.89 15.65
CA CYS A 63 8.22 -3.16 16.27
C CYS A 63 9.30 -2.78 15.25
N VAL A 64 9.64 -3.67 14.32
CA VAL A 64 10.61 -3.37 13.24
C VAL A 64 10.08 -2.25 12.35
N ALA A 65 8.82 -2.33 11.92
CA ALA A 65 8.21 -1.29 11.09
C ALA A 65 8.19 0.08 11.80
N ILE A 66 7.80 0.12 13.08
CA ILE A 66 7.81 1.36 13.89
C ILE A 66 9.23 1.89 14.06
N GLY A 67 10.21 1.02 14.31
CA GLY A 67 11.63 1.40 14.40
C GLY A 67 12.18 1.98 13.09
N CYS A 68 11.80 1.43 11.94
CA CYS A 68 12.16 1.99 10.64
C CYS A 68 11.52 3.37 10.43
N ILE A 69 10.26 3.55 10.80
CA ILE A 69 9.57 4.84 10.67
C ILE A 69 10.19 5.88 11.60
N SER A 70 10.48 5.53 12.86
CA SER A 70 11.06 6.46 13.84
C SER A 70 12.48 6.88 13.46
N THR A 71 13.29 5.98 12.90
CA THR A 71 14.64 6.33 12.40
C THR A 71 14.58 7.24 11.18
N VAL A 72 13.66 7.00 10.24
CA VAL A 72 13.43 7.90 9.09
C VAL A 72 12.97 9.28 9.56
N ILE A 73 11.99 9.36 10.46
CA ILE A 73 11.51 10.63 11.03
C ILE A 73 12.64 11.34 11.77
N GLY A 74 13.40 10.62 12.60
CA GLY A 74 14.54 11.17 13.33
C GLY A 74 15.62 11.74 12.40
N PHE A 75 15.89 11.05 11.28
CA PHE A 75 16.83 11.55 10.27
C PHE A 75 16.30 12.80 9.56
N ILE A 76 15.00 12.85 9.21
CA ILE A 76 14.37 14.05 8.63
C ILE A 76 14.47 15.22 9.61
N ILE A 77 14.13 15.01 10.87
CA ILE A 77 14.24 16.04 11.91
C ILE A 77 15.70 16.46 12.10
N LEU A 78 16.65 15.53 12.09
CA LEU A 78 18.08 15.86 12.18
C LEU A 78 18.54 16.69 10.99
N MET A 79 18.14 16.32 9.77
CA MET A 79 18.43 17.09 8.56
C MET A 79 17.81 18.49 8.63
N ASP A 80 16.58 18.60 9.10
CA ASP A 80 15.92 19.88 9.31
C ASP A 80 16.64 20.70 10.39
N VAL A 81 16.94 20.15 11.55
CA VAL A 81 17.66 20.87 12.63
C VAL A 81 19.04 21.32 12.19
N LEU A 82 19.78 20.50 11.43
CA LEU A 82 21.07 20.92 10.87
C LEU A 82 20.89 22.03 9.83
N LYS A 83 19.85 21.97 9.00
CA LYS A 83 19.51 22.98 8.00
C LYS A 83 19.06 24.32 8.61
N TYR A 84 18.16 24.27 9.62
CA TYR A 84 17.62 25.43 10.33
C TYR A 84 18.61 25.99 11.37
N GLY A 85 19.38 25.12 12.03
CA GLY A 85 20.35 25.49 13.05
C GLY A 85 21.61 26.13 12.47
N PHE A 86 22.09 25.66 11.30
CA PHE A 86 23.28 26.23 10.65
C PHE A 86 22.97 27.24 9.52
N HIS A 87 21.70 27.56 9.24
CA HIS A 87 21.31 28.56 8.24
C HIS A 87 21.90 28.34 6.83
N ILE A 88 22.06 27.09 6.39
CA ILE A 88 22.42 26.77 5.01
C ILE A 88 21.19 26.12 4.36
N ASN A 89 20.38 26.91 3.64
CA ASN A 89 19.27 26.45 2.81
C ASN A 89 19.76 26.25 1.35
N PRO A 90 20.05 25.03 0.87
CA PRO A 90 20.44 24.82 -0.52
C PRO A 90 19.20 24.72 -1.43
N SER A 91 18.36 25.76 -1.49
CA SER A 91 17.14 25.71 -2.32
C SER A 91 16.75 27.01 -3.05
N GLU A 92 17.46 28.11 -2.82
CA GLU A 92 17.15 29.36 -3.52
C GLU A 92 17.52 29.30 -5.01
N HIS A 93 18.66 28.67 -5.33
CA HIS A 93 19.13 28.52 -6.71
C HIS A 93 18.20 27.64 -7.58
N ASP A 94 17.67 26.56 -7.01
CA ASP A 94 16.83 25.62 -7.76
C ASP A 94 15.44 26.20 -8.08
N LEU A 95 14.89 27.01 -7.18
CA LEU A 95 13.58 27.65 -7.36
C LEU A 95 13.61 28.68 -8.51
N GLU A 96 14.66 29.49 -8.58
CA GLU A 96 14.81 30.50 -9.63
C GLU A 96 15.01 29.84 -11.02
N SER A 97 15.78 28.75 -11.08
CA SER A 97 15.95 27.98 -12.32
C SER A 97 14.61 27.40 -12.84
N TRP A 98 13.77 26.89 -11.94
CA TRP A 98 12.46 26.33 -12.30
C TRP A 98 11.50 27.43 -12.77
N LYS A 99 11.43 28.57 -12.07
CA LYS A 99 10.63 29.73 -12.49
C LYS A 99 11.08 30.25 -13.84
N ALA A 100 12.39 30.36 -14.08
CA ALA A 100 12.96 30.81 -15.34
C ALA A 100 12.59 29.86 -16.50
N LYS A 101 12.73 28.54 -16.31
CA LYS A 101 12.38 27.52 -17.32
C LYS A 101 10.87 27.52 -17.63
N LYS A 102 10.02 27.65 -16.61
CA LYS A 102 8.56 27.75 -16.79
C LYS A 102 8.15 29.02 -17.54
N ASN A 103 8.77 30.17 -17.21
CA ASN A 103 8.54 31.44 -17.91
C ASN A 103 9.06 31.43 -19.36
N TYR A 104 10.19 30.76 -19.61
CA TYR A 104 10.69 30.55 -20.96
C TYR A 104 9.70 29.73 -21.80
N HIS A 105 9.25 28.58 -21.28
CA HIS A 105 8.33 27.69 -22.01
C HIS A 105 6.99 28.39 -22.32
N ARG A 106 6.41 29.09 -21.34
CA ARG A 106 5.18 29.87 -21.53
C ARG A 106 5.31 30.93 -22.62
N ARG A 107 6.39 31.74 -22.59
CA ARG A 107 6.63 32.77 -23.61
C ARG A 107 6.82 32.17 -25.00
N ASN A 108 7.47 31.01 -25.10
CA ASN A 108 7.70 30.37 -26.39
C ASN A 108 6.42 29.79 -26.98
N GLU A 109 5.54 29.26 -26.13
CA GLU A 109 4.22 28.78 -26.54
C GLU A 109 3.29 29.91 -26.98
N GLU A 110 3.31 31.05 -26.28
CA GLU A 110 2.58 32.26 -26.69
C GLU A 110 3.03 32.77 -28.06
N ARG A 111 4.34 32.79 -28.33
CA ARG A 111 4.89 33.13 -29.66
C ARG A 111 4.40 32.17 -30.73
N ARG A 112 4.49 30.85 -30.50
CA ARG A 112 3.97 29.84 -31.45
C ARG A 112 2.48 30.04 -31.77
N ARG A 113 1.66 30.29 -30.75
CA ARG A 113 0.21 30.56 -30.94
C ARG A 113 -0.03 31.88 -31.70
N ALA A 114 0.82 32.89 -31.53
CA ALA A 114 0.75 34.13 -32.32
C ALA A 114 1.12 33.89 -33.79
N ASP A 115 2.18 33.14 -34.06
CA ASP A 115 2.62 32.79 -35.41
C ASP A 115 1.56 31.95 -36.14
N GLU A 116 0.95 30.98 -35.46
CA GLU A 116 -0.15 30.18 -36.01
C GLU A 116 -1.39 31.04 -36.32
N ARG A 117 -1.74 31.99 -35.43
CA ARG A 117 -2.82 32.96 -35.70
C ARG A 117 -2.50 33.84 -36.91
N GLN A 118 -1.27 34.33 -37.01
CA GLN A 118 -0.85 35.16 -38.14
C GLN A 118 -0.86 34.36 -39.46
N LYS A 119 -0.40 33.11 -39.44
CA LYS A 119 -0.45 32.22 -40.59
C LYS A 119 -1.89 31.97 -41.03
N LYS A 120 -2.81 31.73 -40.09
CA LYS A 120 -4.24 31.55 -40.37
C LYS A 120 -4.87 32.82 -40.95
N TYR A 121 -4.51 33.99 -40.43
CA TYR A 121 -4.96 35.28 -40.95
C TYR A 121 -4.48 35.53 -42.39
N ASN A 122 -3.19 35.30 -42.65
CA ASN A 122 -2.61 35.45 -43.98
C ASN A 122 -3.25 34.48 -45.00
N LEU A 123 -3.50 33.23 -44.60
CA LEU A 123 -4.16 32.23 -45.45
C LEU A 123 -5.62 32.62 -45.75
N SER A 124 -6.34 33.19 -44.77
CA SER A 124 -7.71 33.69 -44.97
C SER A 124 -7.78 34.91 -45.91
N LYS A 125 -6.72 35.71 -46.01
CA LYS A 125 -6.67 36.90 -46.88
C LYS A 125 -6.23 36.61 -48.32
N GLN A 126 -5.57 35.48 -48.58
CA GLN A 126 -5.14 35.08 -49.93
C GLN A 126 -6.27 35.10 -50.98
N PRO A 127 -7.48 34.53 -50.74
CA PRO A 127 -8.56 34.58 -51.73
C PRO A 127 -9.13 36.00 -51.93
N ILE A 128 -9.14 36.85 -50.89
CA ILE A 128 -9.62 38.24 -50.97
C ILE A 128 -8.68 39.10 -51.83
N LEU A 129 -7.36 38.86 -51.75
CA LEU A 129 -6.36 39.56 -52.55
C LEU A 129 -6.42 39.16 -54.03
N ALA A 130 -6.71 37.89 -54.32
CA ALA A 130 -6.87 37.39 -55.69
C ALA A 130 -8.11 37.98 -56.39
N ILE A 131 -9.25 38.07 -55.69
CA ILE A 131 -10.50 38.63 -56.24
C ILE A 131 -10.37 40.15 -56.53
N ARG A 132 -9.61 40.89 -55.71
CA ARG A 132 -9.41 42.33 -55.91
C ARG A 132 -8.55 42.64 -57.14
N PHE A 133 -7.62 41.74 -57.51
CA PHE A 133 -6.86 41.86 -58.75
C PHE A 133 -7.74 41.63 -59.99
N SER A 134 -8.66 40.66 -59.94
CA SER A 134 -9.56 40.36 -61.07
C SER A 134 -10.56 41.48 -61.40
N TYR A 135 -10.87 42.37 -60.45
CA TYR A 135 -11.87 43.44 -60.64
C TYR A 135 -11.27 44.78 -61.12
N ILE A 136 -9.96 44.97 -60.98
CA ILE A 136 -9.28 46.21 -61.42
C ILE A 136 -8.98 46.19 -62.93
N ASP A 137 -8.92 45.00 -63.54
CA ASP A 137 -8.66 44.83 -64.99
C ASP A 137 -9.94 44.74 -65.85
N ALA A 138 -11.11 45.14 -65.33
CA ALA A 138 -12.34 45.17 -66.11
C ALA A 138 -12.42 46.48 -66.93
N PRO A 139 -12.28 46.45 -68.28
CA PRO A 139 -12.47 47.64 -69.10
C PRO A 139 -13.94 48.09 -69.08
N THR A 140 -14.14 49.39 -68.89
CA THR A 140 -15.40 50.12 -69.14
C THR A 140 -15.86 50.01 -70.58
#